data_AF-A0A0Q8X3F3-F1
#
_entry.id   AF-A0A0Q8X3F3-F1
#
_cell.length_a   1.000
_cell.length_b   1.000
_cell.length_c   1.000
_cell.angle_alpha   90.00
_cell.angle_beta   90.00
_cell.angle_gamma   90.00
#
_symmetry.space_group_name_H-M   'P 1'
#
loop_
_entity.id
_entity.type
_entity.pdbx_description
1 polymer ?
#
loop_
_entity_poly.entity_id
_entity_poly.type
_entity_poly.pdbx_seq_one_letter_code
_entity_poly.pdbx_strand_id
1 'polypeptide(L)'
;MPSTLTLAANETAVITEKDAGASGIFAEITLGQYSHLIVESAEVTFKHITLERLGSRVIELRDGAQLHVGALGFASMGASIIYRIGTGCALTFDASQWDPEVVANTTFDFASQGSGTLKYFPFINPEWLDCPNVTGYSDGDMLEIAGQGNTQRFLVRDGRIVASARLA
;
A
#
# COMPACT_ATOMS: atom_id res chain seq x y z
N MET A 1 -1.52 8.76 23.21
CA MET A 1 -0.74 7.51 23.11
C MET A 1 -0.79 7.07 21.66
N PRO A 2 0.30 6.53 21.08
CA PRO A 2 0.23 5.94 19.75
C PRO A 2 -0.75 4.76 19.76
N SER A 3 -1.68 4.72 18.80
CA SER A 3 -2.64 3.63 18.66
C SER A 3 -1.98 2.41 18.00
N THR A 4 -2.38 1.21 18.41
CA THR A 4 -1.97 -0.05 17.78
C THR A 4 -3.22 -0.81 17.32
N LEU A 5 -3.09 -1.59 16.26
CA LEU A 5 -4.14 -2.47 15.75
C LEU A 5 -3.56 -3.84 15.46
N THR A 6 -4.20 -4.88 15.94
CA THR A 6 -3.87 -6.27 15.62
C THR A 6 -5.12 -6.97 15.14
N LEU A 7 -5.04 -7.55 13.94
CA LEU A 7 -6.07 -8.45 13.42
C LEU A 7 -5.54 -9.88 13.46
N ALA A 8 -6.34 -10.78 14.03
CA ALA A 8 -6.09 -12.21 14.00
C ALA A 8 -6.33 -12.78 12.59
N ALA A 9 -6.02 -14.08 12.44
CA ALA A 9 -6.24 -14.79 11.20
C ALA A 9 -7.72 -14.77 10.77
N ASN A 10 -7.99 -14.44 9.52
CA ASN A 10 -9.33 -14.30 8.92
C ASN A 10 -10.21 -13.22 9.56
N GLU A 11 -9.64 -12.36 10.39
CA GLU A 11 -10.39 -11.28 11.02
C GLU A 11 -10.65 -10.15 10.04
N THR A 12 -11.84 -9.54 10.15
CA THR A 12 -12.18 -8.31 9.42
C THR A 12 -12.41 -7.18 10.41
N ALA A 13 -11.83 -6.03 10.15
CA ALA A 13 -12.06 -4.81 10.93
C ALA A 13 -12.27 -3.60 10.02
N VAL A 14 -12.91 -2.58 10.58
CA VAL A 14 -13.15 -1.29 9.90
C VAL A 14 -12.58 -0.18 10.77
N ILE A 15 -11.81 0.72 10.16
CA ILE A 15 -11.38 1.98 10.74
C ILE A 15 -12.21 3.09 10.10
N THR A 16 -12.97 3.80 10.93
CA THR A 16 -13.73 4.98 10.53
C THR A 16 -13.07 6.26 11.04
N GLU A 17 -13.57 7.44 10.67
CA GLU A 17 -13.12 8.73 11.23
C GLU A 17 -13.12 8.75 12.76
N LYS A 18 -14.11 8.09 13.37
CA LYS A 18 -14.24 8.00 14.82
C LYS A 18 -13.08 7.23 15.45
N ASP A 19 -12.61 6.18 14.79
CA ASP A 19 -11.53 5.30 15.28
C ASP A 19 -10.15 5.94 15.02
N ALA A 20 -10.00 6.64 13.90
CA ALA A 20 -8.80 7.41 13.56
C ALA A 20 -8.52 8.52 14.61
N GLY A 21 -9.59 9.08 15.18
CA GLY A 21 -9.51 10.12 16.20
C GLY A 21 -8.79 11.37 15.70
N ALA A 22 -8.25 12.18 16.61
CA ALA A 22 -7.62 13.46 16.23
C ALA A 22 -6.28 13.32 15.49
N SER A 23 -5.58 12.19 15.65
CA SER A 23 -4.25 11.99 15.06
C SER A 23 -4.22 11.15 13.80
N GLY A 24 -5.18 10.23 13.60
CA GLY A 24 -5.18 9.25 12.50
C GLY A 24 -3.98 8.28 12.49
N ILE A 25 -3.03 8.41 13.41
CA ILE A 25 -1.77 7.67 13.43
C ILE A 25 -1.90 6.38 14.25
N PHE A 26 -1.61 5.27 13.59
CA PHE A 26 -1.34 3.98 14.19
C PHE A 26 0.17 3.72 14.13
N ALA A 27 0.79 3.52 15.29
CA ALA A 27 2.21 3.24 15.34
C ALA A 27 2.54 1.84 14.83
N GLU A 28 1.69 0.86 15.15
CA GLU A 28 1.90 -0.53 14.77
C GLU A 28 0.59 -1.15 14.30
N ILE A 29 0.66 -1.77 13.12
CA ILE A 29 -0.41 -2.59 12.54
C ILE A 29 0.13 -4.01 12.39
N THR A 30 -0.57 -4.99 12.95
CA THR A 30 -0.24 -6.41 12.79
C THR A 30 -1.40 -7.14 12.14
N LEU A 31 -1.13 -7.82 11.02
CA LEU A 31 -2.16 -8.47 10.21
C LEU A 31 -1.91 -9.98 10.11
N GLY A 32 -2.79 -10.75 10.76
CA GLY A 32 -2.88 -12.19 10.63
C GLY A 32 -3.19 -12.64 9.19
N GLN A 33 -2.92 -13.91 8.90
CA GLN A 33 -3.22 -14.53 7.61
C GLN A 33 -4.70 -14.32 7.21
N TYR A 34 -4.96 -13.97 5.95
CA TYR A 34 -6.30 -13.78 5.39
C TYR A 34 -7.16 -12.71 6.11
N SER A 35 -6.53 -11.83 6.88
CA SER A 35 -7.23 -10.69 7.48
C SER A 35 -7.62 -9.66 6.43
N HIS A 36 -8.67 -8.90 6.74
CA HIS A 36 -9.20 -7.84 5.91
C HIS A 36 -9.41 -6.58 6.75
N LEU A 37 -8.63 -5.54 6.48
CA LEU A 37 -8.79 -4.24 7.10
C LEU A 37 -9.45 -3.29 6.12
N ILE A 38 -10.55 -2.65 6.52
CA ILE A 38 -11.22 -1.62 5.74
C ILE A 38 -10.93 -0.26 6.39
N VAL A 39 -10.50 0.72 5.61
CA VAL A 39 -10.43 2.13 6.00
C VAL A 39 -11.54 2.84 5.25
N GLU A 40 -12.50 3.39 5.98
CA GLU A 40 -13.74 3.94 5.42
C GLU A 40 -13.91 5.40 5.82
N SER A 41 -13.96 6.29 4.82
CA SER A 41 -14.08 7.74 5.01
C SER A 41 -13.04 8.37 5.94
N ALA A 42 -11.92 7.70 6.24
CA ALA A 42 -10.95 8.14 7.23
C ALA A 42 -9.60 8.51 6.61
N GLU A 43 -8.90 9.45 7.25
CA GLU A 43 -7.48 9.73 6.99
C GLU A 43 -6.61 9.08 8.07
N VAL A 44 -5.77 8.13 7.68
CA VAL A 44 -4.96 7.35 8.60
C VAL A 44 -3.52 7.19 8.15
N THR A 45 -2.63 7.05 9.12
CA THR A 45 -1.21 6.76 8.90
C THR A 45 -0.82 5.51 9.65
N PHE A 46 -0.29 4.52 8.94
CA PHE A 46 0.31 3.32 9.50
C PHE A 46 1.82 3.47 9.48
N LYS A 47 2.44 3.66 10.65
CA LYS A 47 3.90 3.84 10.71
C LYS A 47 4.62 2.54 10.40
N HIS A 48 4.23 1.46 11.06
CA HIS A 48 4.81 0.13 10.88
C HIS A 48 3.71 -0.88 10.57
N ILE A 49 3.98 -1.78 9.62
CA ILE A 49 3.08 -2.90 9.28
C ILE A 49 3.83 -4.22 9.44
N THR A 50 3.18 -5.19 10.09
CA THR A 50 3.67 -6.56 10.23
C THR A 50 2.67 -7.55 9.64
N LEU A 51 3.12 -8.40 8.72
CA LEU A 51 2.33 -9.48 8.12
C LEU A 51 2.74 -10.84 8.73
N GLU A 52 1.84 -11.46 9.48
CA GLU A 52 2.17 -12.67 10.27
C GLU A 52 1.88 -14.00 9.57
N ARG A 53 2.88 -14.85 9.33
CA ARG A 53 2.72 -16.15 8.64
C ARG A 53 2.30 -16.02 7.17
N LEU A 54 2.39 -17.13 6.44
CA LEU A 54 2.01 -17.22 5.04
C LEU A 54 0.52 -16.93 4.81
N GLY A 55 0.20 -16.38 3.63
CA GLY A 55 -1.17 -16.07 3.22
C GLY A 55 -1.33 -14.65 2.67
N SER A 56 -2.50 -14.34 2.11
CA SER A 56 -2.81 -13.01 1.60
C SER A 56 -3.50 -12.15 2.66
N ARG A 57 -3.39 -10.84 2.57
CA ARG A 57 -4.19 -9.86 3.33
C ARG A 57 -4.77 -8.84 2.39
N VAL A 58 -5.83 -8.19 2.83
CA VAL A 58 -6.41 -7.06 2.11
C VAL A 58 -6.48 -5.86 3.05
N ILE A 59 -6.01 -4.72 2.56
CA ILE A 59 -6.35 -3.41 3.10
C ILE A 59 -7.19 -2.71 2.04
N GLU A 60 -8.45 -2.42 2.33
CA GLU A 60 -9.39 -1.80 1.40
C GLU A 60 -9.68 -0.36 1.82
N LEU A 61 -9.57 0.57 0.88
CA LEU A 61 -9.91 1.97 1.04
C LEU A 61 -11.29 2.23 0.41
N ARG A 62 -12.21 2.81 1.19
CA ARG A 62 -13.58 3.11 0.74
C ARG A 62 -13.97 4.54 1.05
N ASP A 63 -14.94 5.04 0.29
CA ASP A 63 -15.65 6.29 0.55
C ASP A 63 -14.73 7.49 0.78
N GLY A 64 -13.72 7.64 -0.10
CA GLY A 64 -12.79 8.77 -0.03
C GLY A 64 -11.67 8.62 1.00
N ALA A 65 -11.50 7.44 1.61
CA ALA A 65 -10.44 7.19 2.57
C ALA A 65 -9.03 7.50 2.04
N GLN A 66 -8.18 7.96 2.95
CA GLN A 66 -6.80 8.35 2.68
C GLN A 66 -5.89 7.55 3.61
N LEU A 67 -4.97 6.78 3.04
CA LEU A 67 -4.03 5.97 3.81
C LEU A 67 -2.59 6.33 3.46
N HIS A 68 -1.81 6.64 4.49
CA HIS A 68 -0.36 6.70 4.41
C HIS A 68 0.27 5.46 5.06
N VAL A 69 0.95 4.65 4.28
CA VAL A 69 1.78 3.54 4.76
C VAL A 69 3.23 4.00 4.83
N GLY A 70 3.78 3.98 6.03
CA GLY A 70 5.14 4.41 6.33
C GLY A 70 6.20 3.41 5.86
N ALA A 71 7.46 3.85 5.98
CA ALA A 71 8.62 3.20 5.40
C ALA A 71 8.98 1.80 5.96
N LEU A 72 8.36 1.35 7.06
CA LEU A 72 8.73 0.11 7.73
C LEU A 72 7.64 -0.95 7.59
N GLY A 73 7.96 -2.01 6.85
CA GLY A 73 7.13 -3.19 6.70
C GLY A 73 7.91 -4.47 6.96
N PHE A 74 7.32 -5.36 7.74
CA PHE A 74 7.86 -6.69 8.05
C PHE A 74 6.87 -7.74 7.57
N ALA A 75 7.37 -8.82 6.97
CA ALA A 75 6.51 -9.95 6.64
C ALA A 75 7.21 -11.27 6.90
N SER A 76 6.41 -12.27 7.26
CA SER A 76 6.86 -13.66 7.21
C SER A 76 7.01 -14.12 5.75
N MET A 77 7.89 -15.09 5.51
CA MET A 77 8.06 -15.70 4.18
C MET A 77 6.71 -16.19 3.61
N GLY A 78 6.42 -15.85 2.36
CA GLY A 78 5.19 -16.21 1.67
C GLY A 78 3.94 -15.42 2.11
N ALA A 79 4.10 -14.33 2.86
CA ALA A 79 3.03 -13.37 3.10
C ALA A 79 2.88 -12.41 1.91
N SER A 80 1.64 -12.09 1.55
CA SER A 80 1.31 -11.08 0.54
C SER A 80 0.23 -10.13 1.05
N ILE A 81 0.14 -8.96 0.42
CA ILE A 81 -0.85 -7.94 0.76
C ILE A 81 -1.38 -7.25 -0.49
N ILE A 82 -2.68 -7.02 -0.50
CA ILE A 82 -3.37 -6.24 -1.52
C ILE A 82 -3.88 -4.96 -0.88
N TYR A 83 -3.51 -3.83 -1.45
CA TYR A 83 -4.13 -2.55 -1.14
C TYR A 83 -5.16 -2.24 -2.23
N ARG A 84 -6.44 -2.34 -1.88
CA ARG A 84 -7.55 -2.09 -2.78
C ARG A 84 -7.99 -0.63 -2.66
N ILE A 85 -7.77 0.16 -3.70
CA ILE A 85 -8.01 1.61 -3.72
C ILE A 85 -9.39 1.86 -4.35
N GLY A 86 -10.39 2.22 -3.53
CA GLY A 86 -11.74 2.52 -3.98
C GLY A 86 -11.91 3.90 -4.61
N THR A 87 -13.12 4.22 -5.02
CA THR A 87 -13.48 5.51 -5.63
C THR A 87 -13.19 6.67 -4.68
N GLY A 88 -12.60 7.75 -5.21
CA GLY A 88 -12.16 8.93 -4.45
C GLY A 88 -11.06 8.69 -3.42
N CYS A 89 -10.53 7.47 -3.27
CA CYS A 89 -9.55 7.14 -2.24
C CYS A 89 -8.12 7.44 -2.70
N ALA A 90 -7.22 7.68 -1.74
CA ALA A 90 -5.79 7.70 -2.03
C ALA A 90 -4.96 6.83 -1.09
N LEU A 91 -3.92 6.25 -1.68
CA LEU A 91 -2.87 5.53 -0.99
C LEU A 91 -1.53 6.25 -1.22
N THR A 92 -0.86 6.59 -0.13
CA THR A 92 0.57 6.87 -0.16
C THR A 92 1.30 5.66 0.42
N PHE A 93 2.21 5.06 -0.33
CA PHE A 93 2.98 3.91 0.09
C PHE A 93 4.47 4.20 0.03
N ASP A 94 5.11 4.26 1.19
CA ASP A 94 6.54 4.43 1.30
C ASP A 94 7.25 3.07 1.45
N ALA A 95 7.89 2.60 0.37
CA ALA A 95 8.63 1.35 0.33
C ALA A 95 10.12 1.52 0.64
N SER A 96 10.56 2.71 1.04
CA SER A 96 11.98 3.08 1.05
C SER A 96 12.85 2.27 2.02
N GLN A 97 12.25 1.60 3.01
CA GLN A 97 12.93 0.72 3.96
C GLN A 97 12.22 -0.64 4.11
N TRP A 98 11.29 -0.97 3.21
CA TRP A 98 10.63 -2.29 3.21
C TRP A 98 11.60 -3.37 2.73
N ASP A 99 11.41 -4.58 3.25
CA ASP A 99 12.08 -5.76 2.70
C ASP A 99 11.63 -5.98 1.23
N PRO A 100 12.56 -6.12 0.28
CA PRO A 100 12.24 -6.28 -1.14
C PRO A 100 11.26 -7.43 -1.44
N GLU A 101 11.31 -8.55 -0.72
CA GLU A 101 10.39 -9.67 -0.93
C GLU A 101 8.95 -9.27 -0.59
N VAL A 102 8.77 -8.40 0.42
CA VAL A 102 7.45 -7.91 0.83
C VAL A 102 6.90 -6.94 -0.19
N VAL A 103 7.76 -6.08 -0.74
CA VAL A 103 7.40 -5.17 -1.84
C VAL A 103 6.98 -5.96 -3.07
N ALA A 104 7.71 -7.01 -3.43
CA ALA A 104 7.39 -7.91 -4.54
C ALA A 104 6.03 -8.61 -4.39
N ASN A 105 5.67 -8.95 -3.14
CA ASN A 105 4.42 -9.60 -2.78
C ASN A 105 3.29 -8.61 -2.46
N THR A 106 3.49 -7.32 -2.75
CA THR A 106 2.48 -6.27 -2.62
C THR A 106 1.75 -6.06 -3.95
N THR A 107 0.43 -5.91 -3.89
CA THR A 107 -0.39 -5.53 -5.04
C THR A 107 -1.18 -4.26 -4.74
N PHE A 108 -1.13 -3.29 -5.64
CA PHE A 108 -2.03 -2.15 -5.66
C PHE A 108 -3.16 -2.43 -6.64
N ASP A 109 -4.38 -2.55 -6.13
CA ASP A 109 -5.56 -2.86 -6.92
C ASP A 109 -6.47 -1.64 -6.99
N PHE A 110 -6.53 -0.98 -8.15
CA PHE A 110 -7.43 0.14 -8.39
C PHE A 110 -8.84 -0.39 -8.61
N ALA A 111 -9.68 -0.31 -7.58
CA ALA A 111 -11.11 -0.61 -7.62
C ALA A 111 -11.94 0.69 -7.77
N SER A 112 -11.29 1.78 -8.17
CA SER A 112 -11.79 3.15 -8.17
C SER A 112 -12.59 3.54 -9.40
N GLN A 113 -12.39 2.85 -10.53
CA GLN A 113 -12.98 3.19 -11.83
C GLN A 113 -12.56 4.58 -12.35
N GLY A 114 -11.28 4.94 -12.20
CA GLY A 114 -10.72 6.14 -12.82
C GLY A 114 -10.67 7.37 -11.90
N SER A 115 -10.71 7.17 -10.58
CA SER A 115 -10.63 8.27 -9.60
C SER A 115 -9.69 7.99 -8.43
N GLY A 116 -9.01 6.84 -8.44
CA GLY A 116 -8.14 6.41 -7.35
C GLY A 116 -6.78 7.05 -7.49
N THR A 117 -6.12 7.32 -6.37
CA THR A 117 -4.77 7.89 -6.38
C THR A 117 -3.79 6.98 -5.64
N LEU A 118 -2.66 6.69 -6.27
CA LEU A 118 -1.51 6.03 -5.65
C LEU A 118 -0.29 6.94 -5.76
N LYS A 119 0.33 7.23 -4.62
CA LYS A 119 1.66 7.84 -4.52
C LYS A 119 2.65 6.82 -3.94
N TYR A 120 3.55 6.32 -4.76
CA TYR A 120 4.49 5.27 -4.40
C TYR A 120 5.91 5.81 -4.26
N PHE A 121 6.54 5.64 -3.10
CA PHE A 121 7.96 5.96 -2.89
C PHE A 121 8.78 4.67 -2.99
N PRO A 122 9.53 4.48 -4.08
CA PRO A 122 10.34 3.27 -4.27
C PRO A 122 11.57 3.27 -3.36
N PHE A 123 12.13 2.07 -3.16
CA PHE A 123 13.42 1.89 -2.52
C PHE A 123 14.55 2.57 -3.32
N ILE A 124 15.60 3.01 -2.62
CA ILE A 124 16.65 3.89 -3.15
C ILE A 124 17.48 3.24 -4.26
N ASN A 125 17.57 1.90 -4.30
CA ASN A 125 18.28 1.16 -5.36
C ASN A 125 17.33 0.44 -6.34
N PRO A 126 17.00 1.05 -7.49
CA PRO A 126 15.97 0.56 -8.42
C PRO A 126 16.35 -0.69 -9.22
N GLU A 127 17.64 -1.05 -9.29
CA GLU A 127 18.11 -2.23 -10.05
C GLU A 127 17.90 -3.55 -9.28
N TRP A 128 17.55 -3.48 -7.99
CA TRP A 128 17.50 -4.63 -7.08
C TRP A 128 16.09 -5.01 -6.63
N LEU A 129 15.04 -4.34 -7.14
CA LEU A 129 13.67 -4.59 -6.69
C LEU A 129 12.82 -5.33 -7.72
N ASP A 130 12.30 -6.47 -7.28
CA ASP A 130 10.96 -6.88 -7.66
C ASP A 130 9.97 -5.83 -7.14
N CYS A 131 9.29 -5.17 -8.06
CA CYS A 131 8.36 -4.09 -7.78
C CYS A 131 6.94 -4.62 -7.50
N PRO A 132 6.07 -3.82 -6.85
CA PRO A 132 4.68 -4.21 -6.63
C PRO A 132 3.92 -4.44 -7.95
N ASN A 133 2.92 -5.31 -7.90
CA ASN A 133 1.95 -5.43 -8.98
C ASN A 133 0.93 -4.27 -8.91
N VAL A 134 0.42 -3.86 -10.06
CA VAL A 134 -0.64 -2.85 -10.21
C VAL A 134 -1.74 -3.44 -11.08
N THR A 135 -2.94 -3.56 -10.54
CA THR A 135 -4.12 -4.09 -11.23
C THR A 135 -5.27 -3.10 -11.20
N GLY A 136 -6.26 -3.27 -12.08
CA GLY A 136 -7.47 -2.45 -12.11
C GLY A 136 -7.28 -1.00 -12.57
N TYR A 137 -6.04 -0.59 -12.87
CA TYR A 137 -5.72 0.77 -13.32
C TYR A 137 -6.53 1.13 -14.58
N SER A 138 -7.15 2.30 -14.54
CA SER A 138 -8.03 2.80 -15.59
C SER A 138 -7.80 4.29 -15.86
N ASP A 139 -8.25 4.77 -17.03
CA ASP A 139 -8.13 6.18 -17.39
C ASP A 139 -8.81 7.06 -16.34
N GLY A 140 -8.06 8.03 -15.81
CA GLY A 140 -8.48 8.91 -14.72
C GLY A 140 -7.86 8.57 -13.37
N ASP A 141 -7.40 7.32 -13.16
CA ASP A 141 -6.61 6.98 -11.98
C ASP A 141 -5.26 7.69 -12.02
N MET A 142 -4.83 8.21 -10.88
CA MET A 142 -3.55 8.88 -10.73
C MET A 142 -2.53 7.93 -10.11
N LEU A 143 -1.44 7.70 -10.83
CA LEU A 143 -0.27 6.99 -10.33
C LEU A 143 0.94 7.93 -10.33
N GLU A 144 1.37 8.33 -9.14
CA GLU A 144 2.58 9.10 -8.92
C GLU A 144 3.67 8.21 -8.32
N ILE A 145 4.85 8.20 -8.92
CA ILE A 145 6.02 7.52 -8.35
C ILE A 145 6.99 8.59 -7.88
N ALA A 146 7.13 8.72 -6.57
CA ALA A 146 7.98 9.72 -5.94
C ALA A 146 9.47 9.45 -6.24
N GLY A 147 10.27 10.52 -6.27
CA GLY A 147 11.69 10.41 -6.63
C GLY A 147 11.96 10.17 -8.12
N GLN A 148 10.92 10.25 -8.98
CA GLN A 148 11.13 10.50 -10.40
C GLN A 148 11.66 11.92 -10.58
N GLY A 149 12.92 12.04 -11.00
CA GLY A 149 13.44 13.33 -11.47
C GLY A 149 12.83 13.69 -12.84
N ASN A 150 13.42 14.67 -13.52
CA ASN A 150 12.99 15.06 -14.89
C ASN A 150 13.06 13.90 -15.91
N THR A 151 13.84 12.86 -15.63
CA THR A 151 13.88 11.62 -16.41
C THR A 151 13.04 10.57 -15.69
N GLN A 152 12.01 10.04 -16.37
CA GLN A 152 11.17 8.97 -15.86
C GLN A 152 12.02 7.75 -15.51
N ARG A 153 11.96 7.30 -14.26
CA ARG A 153 12.73 6.15 -13.73
C ARG A 153 11.92 4.87 -13.61
N PHE A 154 10.59 5.00 -13.55
CA PHE A 154 9.68 3.88 -13.40
C PHE A 154 8.46 4.05 -14.32
N LEU A 155 7.91 2.93 -14.78
CA LEU A 155 6.78 2.84 -15.69
C LEU A 155 5.84 1.74 -15.20
N VAL A 156 4.57 1.75 -15.62
CA VAL A 156 3.72 0.57 -15.53
C VAL A 156 3.75 -0.19 -16.85
N ARG A 157 4.11 -1.47 -16.81
CA ARG A 157 4.09 -2.38 -17.95
C ARG A 157 3.48 -3.70 -17.52
N ASP A 158 2.49 -4.18 -18.27
CA ASP A 158 1.81 -5.46 -18.04
C ASP A 158 1.33 -5.64 -16.58
N GLY A 159 0.78 -4.55 -16.00
CA GLY A 159 0.29 -4.57 -14.61
C GLY A 159 1.39 -4.61 -13.55
N ARG A 160 2.62 -4.19 -13.87
CA ARG A 160 3.73 -4.08 -12.91
C ARG A 160 4.38 -2.72 -12.99
N ILE A 161 4.78 -2.19 -11.84
CA ILE A 161 5.76 -1.12 -11.82
C ILE A 161 7.09 -1.74 -12.26
N VAL A 162 7.77 -1.14 -13.23
CA VAL A 162 9.08 -1.60 -13.72
C VAL A 162 10.02 -0.41 -13.78
N ALA A 163 11.30 -0.65 -13.46
CA ALA A 163 12.33 0.35 -13.72
C ALA A 163 12.40 0.60 -15.24
N SER A 164 12.41 1.88 -15.64
CA SER A 164 12.68 2.23 -17.02
C SER A 164 14.13 1.90 -17.33
N ALA A 165 14.40 1.07 -18.33
CA ALA A 165 15.76 0.94 -18.84
C ALA A 165 16.28 2.32 -19.21
N ARG A 166 17.48 2.70 -18.74
CA ARG A 166 18.13 3.91 -19.25
C ARG A 166 18.26 3.74 -20.76
N LEU A 167 17.65 4.66 -21.53
CA LEU A 167 18.20 4.98 -22.84
C LEU A 167 19.62 5.51 -22.55
N ALA A 168 20.61 4.84 -23.13
CA ALA A 168 22.03 4.85 -22.77
C ALA A 168 22.62 6.22 -22.38
#